data_AF-A0A1S8FNV0-F1
#
_entry.id   AF-A0A1S8FNV0-F1
#
_cell.length_a   1.000
_cell.length_b   1.000
_cell.length_c   1.000
_cell.angle_alpha   90.00
_cell.angle_beta   90.00
_cell.angle_gamma   90.00
#
_symmetry.space_group_name_H-M   'P 1'
#
loop_
_entity.id
_entity.type
_entity.pdbx_description
1 polymer ?
#
loop_
_entity_poly.entity_id
_entity_poly.type
_entity_poly.pdbx_seq_one_letter_code
_entity_poly.pdbx_strand_id
1 'polypeptide(L)'
;MQSHPQLHPRNWIAVASAEHARRGCAEPARGYMQVCHGKCAPLKRVLPGDRVTYYAPTLAFGARDKYQHFVSIGVAQPGEPYPFDMGGGFVPFRRDVAYLTAQEVPVAPLLDRLEFAQERQHWGYKLRFGLFEISDHDMQVIALAMQADPARLGFEA
;
A
#
# COMPACT_ATOMS: atom_id res chain seq x y z
N MET A 1 -17.08 -9.38 -20.99
CA MET A 1 -16.91 -8.15 -20.19
C MET A 1 -15.59 -7.54 -20.62
N GLN A 2 -15.62 -6.53 -21.50
CA GLN A 2 -14.40 -5.98 -22.08
C GLN A 2 -13.65 -5.18 -21.00
N SER A 3 -12.57 -5.75 -20.50
CA SER A 3 -11.59 -5.04 -19.68
C SER A 3 -10.89 -4.03 -20.58
N HIS A 4 -11.22 -2.75 -20.42
CA HIS A 4 -10.38 -1.69 -20.98
C HIS A 4 -8.96 -1.88 -20.42
N PRO A 5 -7.92 -1.95 -21.27
CA PRO A 5 -6.56 -2.03 -20.77
C PRO A 5 -6.30 -0.78 -19.93
N GLN A 6 -5.88 -0.99 -18.70
CA GLN A 6 -5.43 0.10 -17.86
C GLN A 6 -4.12 0.62 -18.47
N LEU A 7 -4.20 1.78 -19.11
CA LEU A 7 -3.09 2.36 -19.88
C LEU A 7 -1.92 2.79 -18.98
N HIS A 8 -2.16 3.01 -17.69
CA HIS A 8 -1.16 3.43 -16.71
C HIS A 8 -1.40 2.78 -15.34
N PRO A 9 -0.34 2.29 -14.66
CA PRO A 9 -0.44 1.82 -13.28
C PRO A 9 -1.10 2.83 -12.36
N ARG A 10 -2.05 2.39 -11.53
CA ARG A 10 -2.59 3.22 -10.44
C ARG A 10 -1.71 3.11 -9.22
N ASN A 11 -1.83 4.10 -8.34
CA ASN A 11 -1.05 4.20 -7.12
C ASN A 11 -1.96 4.13 -5.90
N TRP A 12 -1.64 3.27 -4.95
CA TRP A 12 -2.49 2.98 -3.81
C TRP A 12 -1.76 3.18 -2.50
N ILE A 13 -2.44 3.80 -1.54
CA ILE A 13 -2.10 3.72 -0.11
C ILE A 13 -2.98 2.66 0.54
N ALA A 14 -2.35 1.61 1.06
CA ALA A 14 -2.97 0.62 1.93
C ALA A 14 -2.75 1.01 3.40
N VAL A 15 -3.82 0.99 4.20
CA VAL A 15 -3.75 1.41 5.62
C VAL A 15 -3.86 0.17 6.52
N ALA A 16 -2.82 -0.10 7.29
CA ALA A 16 -2.77 -1.19 8.27
C ALA A 16 -1.74 -0.88 9.37
N SER A 17 -1.65 -1.67 10.44
CA SER A 17 -0.56 -1.49 11.41
C SER A 17 0.81 -1.80 10.77
N ALA A 18 1.88 -1.24 11.35
CA ALA A 18 3.24 -1.49 10.86
C ALA A 18 3.59 -2.99 10.91
N GLU A 19 3.24 -3.68 11.99
CA GLU A 19 3.43 -5.14 12.09
C GLU A 19 2.74 -5.91 10.97
N HIS A 20 1.52 -5.49 10.60
CA HIS A 20 0.77 -6.13 9.51
C HIS A 20 1.48 -5.92 8.16
N ALA A 21 1.88 -4.67 7.87
CA ALA A 21 2.59 -4.33 6.66
C ALA A 21 3.94 -5.07 6.55
N ARG A 22 4.71 -5.14 7.65
CA ARG A 22 5.99 -5.87 7.73
C ARG A 22 5.82 -7.35 7.47
N ARG A 23 4.80 -7.99 8.05
CA ARG A 23 4.49 -9.41 7.78
C ARG A 23 4.24 -9.67 6.30
N GLY A 24 3.50 -8.77 5.65
CA GLY A 24 3.21 -8.84 4.21
C GLY A 24 4.44 -8.75 3.31
N CYS A 25 5.51 -8.09 3.75
CA CYS A 25 6.74 -7.91 2.98
C CYS A 25 7.96 -8.66 3.53
N ALA A 26 7.79 -9.52 4.53
CA ALA A 26 8.91 -10.17 5.24
C ALA A 26 9.64 -11.22 4.39
N GLU A 27 8.94 -11.89 3.47
CA GLU A 27 9.53 -12.88 2.57
C GLU A 27 9.85 -12.24 1.21
N PRO A 28 11.14 -12.05 0.86
CA PRO A 28 11.52 -11.60 -0.47
C PRO A 28 10.93 -12.50 -1.55
N ALA A 29 10.42 -11.90 -2.64
CA ALA A 29 9.75 -12.57 -3.75
C ALA A 29 8.41 -13.28 -3.42
N ARG A 30 7.93 -13.26 -2.16
CA ARG A 30 6.64 -13.88 -1.74
C ARG A 30 5.78 -12.91 -0.93
N GLY A 31 5.91 -11.62 -1.25
CA GLY A 31 5.16 -10.57 -0.59
C GLY A 31 3.68 -10.58 -0.95
N TYR A 32 2.84 -10.11 -0.02
CA TYR A 32 1.41 -9.99 -0.21
C TYR A 32 0.85 -8.72 0.45
N MET A 33 -0.25 -8.22 -0.10
CA MET A 33 -1.11 -7.25 0.56
C MET A 33 -2.41 -7.89 1.04
N GLN A 34 -2.85 -7.45 2.21
CA GLN A 34 -4.13 -7.78 2.83
C GLN A 34 -4.66 -6.51 3.48
N VAL A 35 -5.90 -6.11 3.18
CA VAL A 35 -6.48 -4.85 3.67
C VAL A 35 -7.92 -5.05 4.13
N CYS A 36 -8.48 -4.02 4.78
CA CYS A 36 -9.90 -3.94 5.12
C CYS A 36 -10.45 -5.20 5.82
N HIS A 37 -9.73 -5.71 6.83
CA HIS A 37 -10.07 -6.94 7.57
C HIS A 37 -10.12 -8.22 6.71
N GLY A 38 -9.33 -8.28 5.63
CA GLY A 38 -9.26 -9.46 4.77
C GLY A 38 -10.36 -9.54 3.71
N LYS A 39 -11.07 -8.45 3.45
CA LYS A 39 -12.13 -8.41 2.42
C LYS A 39 -11.53 -8.50 1.01
N CYS A 40 -12.19 -9.26 0.14
CA CYS A 40 -11.80 -9.40 -1.27
C CYS A 40 -12.07 -8.13 -2.10
N ALA A 41 -13.19 -7.45 -1.89
CA ALA A 41 -13.65 -6.37 -2.76
C ALA A 41 -12.64 -5.21 -2.93
N PRO A 42 -11.94 -4.73 -1.88
CA PRO A 42 -10.88 -3.73 -2.05
C PRO A 42 -9.70 -4.22 -2.90
N LEU A 43 -9.29 -5.48 -2.76
CA LEU A 43 -8.17 -6.06 -3.50
C LEU A 43 -8.47 -6.22 -5.00
N LYS A 44 -9.73 -6.43 -5.38
CA LYS A 44 -10.16 -6.49 -6.79
C LYS A 44 -9.99 -5.17 -7.53
N ARG A 45 -9.84 -4.05 -6.82
CA ARG A 45 -9.58 -2.72 -7.41
C ARG A 45 -8.10 -2.53 -7.77
N VAL A 46 -7.21 -3.28 -7.12
CA VAL A 46 -5.77 -3.25 -7.38
C VAL A 46 -5.50 -4.25 -8.50
N LEU A 47 -5.03 -3.77 -9.63
CA LEU A 47 -4.77 -4.57 -10.82
C LEU A 47 -3.27 -4.90 -10.94
N PRO A 48 -2.89 -5.94 -11.71
CA PRO A 48 -1.49 -6.23 -11.97
C PRO A 48 -0.76 -5.00 -12.52
N GLY A 49 0.43 -4.71 -12.00
CA GLY A 49 1.22 -3.54 -12.35
C GLY A 49 0.93 -2.29 -11.51
N ASP A 50 -0.19 -2.24 -10.78
CA ASP A 50 -0.46 -1.13 -9.85
C ASP A 50 0.60 -1.06 -8.75
N ARG A 51 0.88 0.16 -8.28
CA ARG A 51 1.85 0.45 -7.23
C ARG A 51 1.14 0.58 -5.89
N VAL A 52 1.71 -0.01 -4.86
CA VAL A 52 1.11 -0.03 -3.52
C VAL A 52 2.16 0.39 -2.49
N THR A 53 1.79 1.32 -1.61
CA THR A 53 2.54 1.62 -0.39
C THR A 53 1.68 1.41 0.84
N TYR A 54 2.23 0.82 1.89
CA TYR A 54 1.56 0.72 3.18
C TYR A 54 1.85 1.96 4.03
N TYR A 55 0.79 2.61 4.50
CA TYR A 55 0.86 3.62 5.55
C TYR A 55 0.31 3.05 6.86
N ALA A 56 1.07 3.23 7.94
CA ALA A 56 0.76 2.72 9.25
C ALA A 56 0.45 3.84 10.24
N PRO A 57 -0.82 4.03 10.65
CA PRO A 57 -1.16 4.98 11.69
C PRO A 57 -0.65 4.54 13.08
N THR A 58 -0.48 3.23 13.28
CA THR A 58 -0.08 2.61 14.55
C THR A 58 0.95 1.50 14.32
N LEU A 59 1.74 1.17 15.36
CA LEU A 59 2.71 0.07 15.30
C LEU A 59 2.01 -1.29 15.24
N ALA A 60 1.11 -1.54 16.18
CA ALA A 60 0.35 -2.78 16.31
C ALA A 60 -1.15 -2.55 16.09
N PHE A 61 -1.88 -3.62 15.80
CA PHE A 61 -3.33 -3.56 15.61
C PHE A 61 -4.03 -3.25 16.94
N GLY A 62 -4.96 -2.28 16.93
CA GLY A 62 -5.69 -1.85 18.13
C GLY A 62 -4.88 -0.98 19.11
N ALA A 63 -3.59 -0.73 18.83
CA ALA A 63 -2.77 0.18 19.62
C ALA A 63 -3.27 1.62 19.52
N ARG A 64 -3.08 2.40 20.60
CA ARG A 64 -3.41 3.83 20.64
C ARG A 64 -2.23 4.72 20.23
N ASP A 65 -1.04 4.14 20.14
CA ASP A 65 0.19 4.87 19.84
C ASP A 65 0.25 5.28 18.38
N LYS A 66 0.64 6.54 18.15
CA LYS A 66 0.83 7.09 16.82
C LYS A 66 2.17 6.59 16.28
N TYR A 67 2.13 5.83 15.19
CA TYR A 67 3.31 5.54 14.40
C TYR A 67 3.40 6.53 13.23
N GLN A 68 2.43 6.52 12.32
CA GLN A 68 2.30 7.45 11.19
C GLN A 68 3.47 7.40 10.20
N HIS A 69 3.81 6.19 9.73
CA HIS A 69 4.90 5.96 8.79
C HIS A 69 4.42 5.27 7.52
N PHE A 70 5.11 5.51 6.41
CA PHE A 70 5.12 4.57 5.29
C PHE A 70 6.07 3.41 5.62
N VAL A 71 5.63 2.18 5.36
CA VAL A 71 6.29 0.97 5.89
C VAL A 71 6.85 0.08 4.78
N SER A 72 6.12 -0.11 3.69
CA SER A 72 6.56 -0.93 2.56
C SER A 72 5.98 -0.39 1.26
N ILE A 73 6.68 -0.61 0.15
CA ILE A 73 6.29 -0.15 -1.18
C ILE A 73 6.63 -1.20 -2.24
N GLY A 74 5.74 -1.39 -3.22
CA GLY A 74 5.85 -2.49 -4.17
C GLY A 74 4.89 -2.41 -5.34
N VAL A 75 4.98 -3.42 -6.22
CA VAL A 75 4.15 -3.57 -7.42
C VAL A 75 3.28 -4.82 -7.31
N ALA A 76 1.98 -4.64 -7.50
CA ALA A 76 1.01 -5.72 -7.51
C ALA A 76 1.31 -6.72 -8.64
N GLN A 77 1.41 -8.00 -8.31
CA GLN A 77 1.75 -9.06 -9.25
C GLN A 77 0.53 -9.52 -10.06
N PRO A 78 0.75 -10.21 -11.20
CA PRO A 78 -0.30 -10.94 -11.90
C PRO A 78 -1.07 -11.90 -11.00
N GLY A 79 -2.33 -12.17 -11.35
CA GLY A 79 -3.22 -13.04 -10.60
C GLY A 79 -4.38 -12.30 -9.93
N GLU A 80 -5.35 -13.08 -9.45
CA GLU A 80 -6.53 -12.61 -8.74
C GLU A 80 -6.31 -12.64 -7.23
N PRO A 81 -7.01 -11.81 -6.44
CA PRO A 81 -7.03 -11.96 -5.00
C PRO A 81 -7.50 -13.35 -4.59
N TYR A 82 -6.77 -14.01 -3.69
CA TYR A 82 -7.01 -15.39 -3.29
C TYR A 82 -7.23 -15.51 -1.77
N PRO A 83 -8.05 -16.46 -1.31
CA PRO A 83 -8.20 -16.74 0.11
C PRO A 83 -6.92 -17.39 0.66
N PHE A 84 -6.54 -17.04 1.88
CA PHE A 84 -5.41 -17.64 2.58
C PHE A 84 -5.85 -18.06 3.98
N ASP A 85 -5.82 -19.35 4.29
CA ASP A 85 -6.17 -19.84 5.61
C ASP A 85 -5.02 -19.59 6.58
N MET A 86 -5.25 -18.69 7.55
CA MET A 86 -4.29 -18.39 8.61
C MET A 86 -4.33 -19.41 9.75
N GLY A 87 -5.24 -20.38 9.71
CA GLY A 87 -5.65 -21.20 10.85
C GLY A 87 -6.64 -20.47 11.74
N GLY A 88 -7.33 -21.22 12.62
CA GLY A 88 -8.24 -20.64 13.61
C GLY A 88 -9.54 -20.05 13.04
N GLY A 89 -9.94 -20.46 11.83
CA GLY A 89 -11.22 -20.05 11.21
C GLY A 89 -11.21 -18.67 10.54
N PHE A 90 -10.05 -18.01 10.46
CA PHE A 90 -9.91 -16.73 9.75
C PHE A 90 -9.23 -16.93 8.39
N VAL A 91 -10.00 -16.70 7.31
CA VAL A 91 -9.56 -16.86 5.92
C VAL A 91 -9.62 -15.51 5.18
N PRO A 92 -8.62 -14.63 5.37
CA PRO A 92 -8.55 -13.37 4.64
C PRO A 92 -8.22 -13.58 3.16
N PHE A 93 -8.57 -12.58 2.34
CA PHE A 93 -8.05 -12.48 0.99
C PHE A 93 -6.71 -11.75 0.95
N ARG A 94 -5.83 -12.23 0.07
CA ARG A 94 -4.50 -11.67 -0.22
C ARG A 94 -4.33 -11.43 -1.71
N ARG A 95 -3.42 -10.53 -2.06
CA ARG A 95 -2.91 -10.32 -3.42
C ARG A 95 -1.41 -10.23 -3.37
N ASP A 96 -0.72 -10.87 -4.30
CA ASP A 96 0.75 -10.87 -4.34
C ASP A 96 1.30 -9.50 -4.73
N VAL A 97 2.37 -9.09 -4.06
CA VAL A 97 3.07 -7.82 -4.27
C VAL A 97 4.57 -8.07 -4.26
N ALA A 98 5.25 -7.63 -5.31
CA ALA A 98 6.71 -7.59 -5.33
C ALA A 98 7.17 -6.31 -4.62
N TYR A 99 7.58 -6.45 -3.36
CA TYR A 99 8.10 -5.34 -2.57
C TYR A 99 9.53 -4.97 -2.97
N LEU A 100 9.83 -3.68 -2.92
CA LEU A 100 11.17 -3.13 -3.10
C LEU A 100 11.89 -3.07 -1.74
N THR A 101 13.22 -3.04 -1.79
CA THR A 101 14.02 -2.59 -0.64
C THR A 101 13.69 -1.13 -0.36
N ALA A 102 13.28 -0.82 0.86
CA ALA A 102 12.82 0.49 1.26
C ALA A 102 13.03 0.72 2.76
N GLN A 103 13.14 1.98 3.17
CA GLN A 103 13.17 2.43 4.56
C GLN A 103 11.81 2.94 4.99
N GLU A 104 11.44 2.67 6.24
CA GLU A 104 10.24 3.25 6.81
C GLU A 104 10.46 4.74 7.06
N VAL A 105 9.48 5.57 6.70
CA VAL A 105 9.59 7.02 6.83
C VAL A 105 8.35 7.64 7.47
N PRO A 106 8.51 8.60 8.39
CA PRO A 106 7.37 9.31 8.95
C PRO A 106 6.69 10.15 7.87
N VAL A 107 5.36 10.25 7.91
CA VAL A 107 4.60 11.06 6.94
C VAL A 107 4.77 12.56 7.17
N ALA A 108 5.05 12.99 8.40
CA ALA A 108 5.02 14.41 8.78
C ALA A 108 5.91 15.32 7.91
N PRO A 109 7.18 14.97 7.59
CA PRO A 109 8.03 15.80 6.71
C PRO A 109 7.58 15.83 5.25
N LEU A 110 6.63 14.97 4.86
CA LEU A 110 6.17 14.82 3.47
C LEU A 110 4.84 15.54 3.21
N LEU A 111 4.11 15.94 4.24
CA LEU A 111 2.73 16.45 4.10
C LEU A 111 2.62 17.65 3.15
N ASP A 112 3.58 18.57 3.19
CA ASP A 112 3.60 19.75 2.31
C ASP A 112 3.98 19.44 0.86
N ARG A 113 4.35 18.19 0.57
CA ARG A 113 4.73 17.71 -0.77
C ARG A 113 3.71 16.73 -1.35
N LEU A 114 2.78 16.25 -0.54
CA LEU A 114 1.78 15.25 -0.93
C LEU A 114 0.49 15.96 -1.34
N GLU A 115 0.11 15.84 -2.61
CA GLU A 115 -1.11 16.40 -3.19
C GLU A 115 -2.34 15.90 -2.42
N PHE A 116 -2.41 14.60 -2.11
CA PHE A 116 -3.55 14.06 -1.36
C PHE A 116 -3.72 14.72 0.03
N ALA A 117 -2.64 15.25 0.60
CA ALA A 117 -2.64 15.89 1.91
C ALA A 117 -2.95 17.40 1.82
N GLN A 118 -2.52 18.06 0.74
CA GLN A 118 -2.78 19.48 0.48
C GLN A 118 -4.23 19.75 0.05
N GLU A 119 -4.83 18.86 -0.75
CA GLU A 119 -6.21 19.02 -1.24
C GLU A 119 -7.28 19.04 -0.13
N ARG A 120 -6.94 18.57 1.08
CA ARG A 120 -7.91 18.45 2.18
C ARG A 120 -7.27 18.81 3.51
N GLN A 121 -7.83 19.82 4.18
CA GLN A 121 -7.49 20.18 5.57
C GLN A 121 -7.59 19.01 6.58
N HIS A 122 -8.16 17.86 6.18
CA HIS A 122 -8.27 16.63 6.98
C HIS A 122 -7.92 15.37 6.18
N TRP A 123 -6.71 15.28 5.63
CA TRP A 123 -6.23 14.09 4.90
C TRP A 123 -6.37 12.78 5.71
N GLY A 124 -6.31 12.86 7.04
CA GLY A 124 -6.56 11.74 7.95
C GLY A 124 -7.92 11.04 7.74
N TYR A 125 -8.91 11.73 7.17
CA TYR A 125 -10.19 11.11 6.80
C TYR A 125 -10.05 10.03 5.72
N LYS A 126 -9.10 10.17 4.78
CA LYS A 126 -8.85 9.14 3.75
C LYS A 126 -8.40 7.81 4.38
N LEU A 127 -7.74 7.86 5.54
CA LEU A 127 -7.21 6.67 6.22
C LEU A 127 -8.30 5.67 6.63
N ARG A 128 -9.53 6.14 6.89
CA ARG A 128 -10.64 5.28 7.33
C ARG A 128 -11.11 4.31 6.25
N PHE A 129 -10.74 4.53 4.98
CA PHE A 129 -11.14 3.66 3.88
C PHE A 129 -10.31 2.38 3.80
N GLY A 130 -9.15 2.32 4.46
CA GLY A 130 -8.27 1.15 4.45
C GLY A 130 -7.47 0.97 3.15
N LEU A 131 -7.96 1.52 2.03
CA LEU A 131 -7.29 1.54 0.72
C LEU A 131 -7.82 2.71 -0.12
N PHE A 132 -6.93 3.59 -0.57
CA PHE A 132 -7.30 4.72 -1.44
C PHE A 132 -6.22 5.03 -2.47
N GLU A 133 -6.64 5.67 -3.56
CA GLU A 133 -5.78 6.02 -4.69
C GLU A 133 -5.08 7.37 -4.46
N ILE A 134 -3.85 7.49 -4.97
CA ILE A 134 -3.02 8.71 -4.96
C ILE A 134 -2.45 8.98 -6.36
N SER A 135 -1.87 10.16 -6.56
CA SER A 135 -1.25 10.52 -7.84
C SER A 135 0.11 9.83 -8.04
N ASP A 136 0.61 9.87 -9.28
CA ASP A 136 1.99 9.45 -9.59
C ASP A 136 3.01 10.30 -8.83
N HIS A 137 2.78 11.62 -8.74
CA HIS A 137 3.62 12.55 -7.96
C HIS A 137 3.72 12.11 -6.51
N ASP A 138 2.61 11.82 -5.84
CA ASP A 138 2.61 11.37 -4.45
C ASP A 138 3.39 10.06 -4.27
N MET A 139 3.20 9.10 -5.17
CA MET A 139 3.91 7.83 -5.12
C MET A 139 5.42 8.00 -5.31
N GLN A 140 5.85 8.90 -6.21
CA GLN A 140 7.27 9.24 -6.40
C GLN A 140 7.86 9.93 -5.17
N VAL A 141 7.16 10.89 -4.57
CA VAL A 141 7.59 11.56 -3.32
C VAL A 141 7.79 10.53 -2.22
N ILE A 142 6.86 9.60 -2.06
CA ILE A 142 6.93 8.53 -1.06
C ILE A 142 8.09 7.58 -1.36
N ALA A 143 8.23 7.12 -2.61
CA ALA A 143 9.30 6.20 -3.01
C ALA A 143 10.69 6.79 -2.75
N LEU A 144 10.91 8.05 -3.15
CA LEU A 144 12.17 8.76 -2.92
C LEU A 144 12.46 8.93 -1.43
N ALA A 145 11.47 9.31 -0.63
CA ALA A 145 11.63 9.42 0.82
C ALA A 145 12.01 8.07 1.44
N MET A 146 11.34 7.00 1.01
CA MET A 146 11.61 5.62 1.44
C MET A 146 12.92 5.04 0.87
N GLN A 147 13.69 5.80 0.08
CA GLN A 147 14.88 5.31 -0.62
C GLN A 147 14.61 4.05 -1.48
N ALA A 148 13.38 3.94 -1.99
CA ALA A 148 12.99 2.91 -2.94
C ALA A 148 13.26 3.43 -4.36
N ASP A 149 13.82 2.57 -5.21
CA ASP A 149 14.14 2.89 -6.60
C ASP A 149 12.85 3.15 -7.43
N PRO A 150 12.58 4.40 -7.88
CA PRO A 150 11.38 4.71 -8.67
C PRO A 150 11.35 4.00 -10.02
N ALA A 151 12.51 3.65 -10.60
CA ALA A 151 12.56 2.92 -11.87
C ALA A 151 11.99 1.50 -11.71
N ARG A 152 12.18 0.88 -10.55
CA ARG A 152 11.58 -0.43 -10.21
C ARG A 152 10.07 -0.36 -9.96
N LEU A 153 9.53 0.84 -9.78
CA LEU A 153 8.10 1.10 -9.78
C LEU A 153 7.58 1.42 -11.18
N GLY A 154 8.43 1.50 -12.20
CA GLY A 154 8.01 1.85 -13.57
C GLY A 154 7.77 3.35 -13.74
N PHE A 155 8.47 4.20 -12.99
CA PHE A 155 8.65 5.61 -13.33
C PHE A 155 9.88 5.75 -14.24
N GLU A 156 9.84 6.68 -15.19
CA GLU A 156 11.01 7.02 -16.00
C GLU A 156 12.04 7.75 -15.11
N ALA A 157 13.33 7.49 -15.37
CA ALA A 157 14.45 8.06 -14.63
C ALA A 157 14.78 9.49 -15.07
#